data_AF-K2DTY7-F1
#
_entry.id   AF-K2DTY7-F1
#
_cell.length_a   1.000
_cell.length_b   1.000
_cell.length_c   1.000
_cell.angle_alpha   90.00
_cell.angle_beta   90.00
_cell.angle_gamma   90.00
#
_symmetry.space_group_name_H-M   'P 1'
#
loop_
_entity.id
_entity.type
_entity.pdbx_description
1 polymer ?
#
loop_
_entity_poly.entity_id
_entity_poly.type
_entity_poly.pdbx_seq_one_letter_code
_entity_poly.pdbx_strand_id
1 'polypeptide(L)'
;MLLKAVYKRADFPKPRNLIGLTKDIPVPEMEALLLANLNVTESAMQTLAEQRGVVVRDYLASLKLPMERLFLGAAKAVPEDGKWQPRAELNLANQ
;
A
#
# COMPACT_ATOMS: atom_id res chain seq x y z
N MET A 1 -23.68 0.94 -0.41
CA MET A 1 -22.32 1.37 0.00
C MET A 1 -21.29 0.66 -0.84
N LEU A 2 -20.22 1.34 -1.25
CA LEU A 2 -19.12 0.77 -2.04
C LEU A 2 -18.47 -0.43 -1.34
N LEU A 3 -18.24 -0.32 -0.02
CA LEU A 3 -17.65 -1.38 0.80
C LEU A 3 -18.40 -2.72 0.70
N LYS A 4 -19.75 -2.69 0.82
CA LYS A 4 -20.57 -3.90 0.71
C LYS A 4 -20.46 -4.55 -0.68
N ALA A 5 -20.29 -3.75 -1.74
CA ALA A 5 -20.09 -4.26 -3.09
C ALA A 5 -18.69 -4.90 -3.25
N VAL A 6 -17.66 -4.28 -2.69
CA VAL A 6 -16.29 -4.84 -2.65
C VAL A 6 -16.27 -6.14 -1.86
N TYR A 7 -16.83 -6.16 -0.64
CA TYR A 7 -16.96 -7.36 0.18
C TYR A 7 -17.69 -8.50 -0.56
N LYS A 8 -18.79 -8.21 -1.24
CA LYS A 8 -19.52 -9.22 -2.03
C LYS A 8 -18.69 -9.76 -3.20
N ARG A 9 -17.92 -8.91 -3.90
CA ARG A 9 -17.11 -9.27 -5.08
C ARG A 9 -15.81 -9.98 -4.72
N ALA A 10 -15.16 -9.60 -3.63
CA ALA A 10 -13.83 -10.10 -3.26
C ALA A 10 -13.82 -11.63 -3.13
N ASP A 11 -12.77 -12.28 -3.59
CA ASP A 11 -12.71 -13.73 -3.67
C ASP A 11 -12.02 -14.32 -2.44
N PHE A 12 -12.82 -14.73 -1.45
CA PHE A 12 -12.39 -15.43 -0.25
C PHE A 12 -13.60 -16.10 0.43
N PRO A 13 -13.37 -17.09 1.32
CA PRO A 13 -14.45 -17.74 2.06
C PRO A 13 -15.18 -16.75 2.99
N LYS A 14 -16.44 -16.43 2.67
CA LYS A 14 -17.26 -15.52 3.48
C LYS A 14 -18.20 -16.29 4.42
N PRO A 15 -18.45 -15.78 5.64
CA PRO A 15 -19.48 -16.33 6.50
C PRO A 15 -20.83 -16.37 5.79
N ARG A 16 -21.53 -17.50 5.89
CA ARG A 16 -22.85 -17.70 5.29
C ARG A 16 -23.92 -17.79 6.37
N ASN A 17 -25.13 -17.37 6.04
CA ASN A 17 -26.31 -17.57 6.88
C ASN A 17 -26.93 -18.96 6.64
N LEU A 18 -27.96 -19.32 7.42
CA LEU A 18 -28.56 -20.67 7.45
C LEU A 18 -29.12 -21.15 6.09
N ILE A 19 -29.46 -20.22 5.20
CA ILE A 19 -29.94 -20.49 3.84
C ILE A 19 -28.80 -20.48 2.80
N GLY A 20 -27.55 -20.39 3.26
CA GLY A 20 -26.38 -20.46 2.38
C GLY A 20 -26.14 -19.20 1.55
N LEU A 21 -26.60 -18.01 1.94
CA LEU A 21 -26.19 -16.73 1.33
C LEU A 21 -25.03 -16.11 2.12
N THR A 22 -24.26 -15.22 1.50
CA THR A 22 -23.28 -14.41 2.22
C THR A 22 -23.99 -13.64 3.34
N LYS A 23 -23.52 -13.81 4.57
CA LYS A 23 -24.07 -13.16 5.76
C LYS A 23 -23.86 -11.65 5.63
N ASP A 24 -24.89 -10.89 5.98
CA ASP A 24 -24.76 -9.44 6.15
C ASP A 24 -24.15 -9.20 7.53
N ILE A 25 -22.92 -8.70 7.57
CA ILE A 25 -22.15 -8.47 8.80
C ILE A 25 -21.98 -6.96 9.02
N PRO A 26 -21.72 -6.50 10.26
CA PRO A 26 -21.39 -5.11 10.54
C PRO A 26 -20.24 -4.58 9.67
N VAL A 27 -20.23 -3.27 9.41
CA VAL A 27 -19.20 -2.58 8.61
C VAL A 27 -17.77 -2.89 9.09
N PRO A 28 -17.45 -2.81 10.40
CA PRO A 28 -16.09 -3.10 10.88
C PRO A 28 -15.66 -4.54 10.60
N GLU A 29 -16.59 -5.50 10.63
CA GLU A 29 -16.29 -6.91 10.33
C GLU A 29 -16.03 -7.13 8.83
N MET A 30 -16.75 -6.41 7.95
CA MET A 30 -16.46 -6.44 6.51
C MET A 30 -15.05 -5.94 6.21
N GLU A 31 -14.65 -4.82 6.83
CA GLU A 31 -13.33 -4.23 6.69
C GLU A 31 -12.24 -5.16 7.20
N ALA A 32 -12.42 -5.73 8.39
CA ALA A 32 -11.48 -6.68 8.98
C ALA A 32 -11.26 -7.91 8.09
N LEU A 33 -12.34 -8.50 7.56
CA LEU A 33 -12.24 -9.66 6.66
C LEU A 33 -11.56 -9.30 5.33
N LEU A 34 -11.86 -8.13 4.77
CA LEU A 34 -11.21 -7.65 3.55
C LEU A 34 -9.71 -7.46 3.76
N LEU A 35 -9.31 -6.83 4.87
CA LEU A 35 -7.89 -6.62 5.21
C LEU A 35 -7.16 -7.93 5.46
N ALA A 36 -7.78 -8.87 6.19
CA ALA A 36 -7.17 -10.17 6.50
C ALA A 36 -6.94 -11.05 5.26
N ASN A 37 -7.72 -10.86 4.20
CA ASN A 37 -7.62 -11.65 2.96
C ASN A 37 -7.04 -10.84 1.79
N LEU A 38 -6.47 -9.67 2.07
CA LEU A 38 -5.87 -8.84 1.03
C LEU A 38 -4.54 -9.45 0.62
N ASN A 39 -4.45 -9.92 -0.63
CA ASN A 39 -3.21 -10.46 -1.16
C ASN A 39 -2.28 -9.30 -1.55
N VAL A 40 -1.19 -9.12 -0.79
CA VAL A 40 -0.17 -8.11 -1.06
C VAL A 40 0.93 -8.76 -1.91
N THR A 41 0.95 -8.43 -3.21
CA THR A 41 2.02 -8.89 -4.11
C THR A 41 3.22 -7.95 -4.06
N GLU A 42 4.40 -8.49 -4.35
CA GLU A 42 5.63 -7.68 -4.43
C GLU A 42 5.50 -6.56 -5.48
N SER A 43 4.93 -6.87 -6.65
CA SER A 43 4.68 -5.89 -7.71
C SER A 43 3.76 -4.75 -7.26
N ALA A 44 2.69 -5.06 -6.50
CA ALA A 44 1.79 -4.05 -5.97
C ALA A 44 2.51 -3.14 -4.96
N MET A 45 3.39 -3.72 -4.13
CA MET A 45 4.21 -2.95 -3.18
C MET A 45 5.25 -2.07 -3.89
N GLN A 46 5.87 -2.56 -4.95
CA GLN A 46 6.79 -1.78 -5.78
C GLN A 46 6.06 -0.59 -6.42
N THR A 47 4.91 -0.82 -7.06
CA THR A 47 4.08 0.26 -7.63
C THR A 47 3.67 1.29 -6.58
N LEU A 48 3.24 0.84 -5.39
CA LEU A 48 2.90 1.75 -4.29
C LEU A 48 4.10 2.58 -3.84
N ALA A 49 5.28 1.99 -3.74
CA ALA A 49 6.50 2.68 -3.38
C ALA A 49 6.91 3.73 -4.43
N GLU A 50 6.79 3.41 -5.73
CA GLU A 50 7.01 4.36 -6.82
C GLU A 50 6.06 5.57 -6.74
N GLN A 51 4.76 5.31 -6.56
CA GLN A 51 3.75 6.38 -6.41
C GLN A 51 4.07 7.28 -5.22
N ARG A 52 4.43 6.70 -4.07
CA ARG A 52 4.84 7.47 -2.89
C ARG A 52 6.12 8.27 -3.14
N GLY A 53 7.09 7.69 -3.85
CA GLY A 53 8.32 8.38 -4.26
C GLY A 53 8.03 9.60 -5.12
N VAL A 54 7.15 9.46 -6.13
CA VAL A 54 6.71 10.57 -6.99
C VAL A 54 6.10 11.70 -6.16
N VAL A 55 5.20 11.39 -5.23
CA VAL A 55 4.59 12.40 -4.34
C VAL A 55 5.65 13.17 -3.55
N VAL A 56 6.66 12.47 -3.00
CA VAL A 56 7.75 13.13 -2.26
C VAL A 56 8.61 13.99 -3.19
N ARG A 57 8.97 13.50 -4.38
CA ARG A 57 9.72 14.27 -5.38
C ARG A 57 8.98 15.54 -5.75
N ASP A 58 7.69 15.44 -6.03
CA ASP A 58 6.86 16.57 -6.45
C ASP A 58 6.70 17.59 -5.30
N TYR A 59 6.60 17.12 -4.05
CA TYR A 59 6.65 17.98 -2.87
C TYR A 59 7.98 18.73 -2.77
N LEU A 60 9.12 18.06 -2.93
CA LEU A 60 10.44 18.71 -2.90
C LEU A 60 10.61 19.72 -4.05
N ALA A 61 10.09 19.40 -5.24
CA ALA A 61 10.07 20.33 -6.37
C ALA A 61 9.24 21.59 -6.05
N SER A 62 8.11 21.45 -5.33
CA SER A 62 7.30 22.59 -4.89
C SER A 62 8.04 23.53 -3.93
N LEU A 63 9.04 23.00 -3.20
CA LEU A 63 9.96 23.77 -2.37
C LEU A 63 11.13 24.40 -3.15
N LYS A 64 11.07 24.39 -4.49
CA LYS A 64 12.06 24.95 -5.43
C LYS A 64 13.44 24.27 -5.39
N LEU A 65 13.48 23.00 -5.00
CA LEU A 65 14.70 22.20 -5.17
C LEU A 65 14.95 21.93 -6.66
N PRO A 66 16.20 21.99 -7.15
CA PRO A 66 16.51 21.72 -8.55
C PRO A 66 16.13 20.28 -8.94
N MET A 67 15.29 20.13 -9.96
CA MET A 67 14.83 18.82 -10.43
C MET A 67 15.97 17.89 -10.86
N GLU A 68 17.06 18.46 -11.38
CA GLU A 68 18.29 17.76 -11.77
C GLU A 68 18.98 17.05 -10.61
N ARG A 69 18.58 17.33 -9.36
CA ARG A 69 19.09 16.66 -8.14
C ARG A 69 18.09 15.69 -7.53
N LEU A 70 16.86 15.64 -8.04
CA LEU A 70 15.77 14.84 -7.50
C LEU A 70 15.56 13.58 -8.35
N PHE A 71 16.20 12.49 -7.94
CA PHE A 71 16.12 11.21 -8.64
C PHE A 71 15.22 10.22 -7.89
N LEU A 72 14.38 9.51 -8.63
CA LEU A 72 13.64 8.35 -8.12
C LEU A 72 14.42 7.09 -8.44
N GLY A 73 14.96 6.43 -7.42
CA GLY A 73 15.56 5.11 -7.54
C GLY A 73 14.50 4.02 -7.69
N ALA A 74 14.90 2.84 -8.16
CA ALA A 74 14.03 1.67 -8.22
C ALA A 74 13.51 1.31 -6.82
N ALA A 75 12.21 1.03 -6.71
CA ALA A 75 11.60 0.58 -5.47
C ALA A 75 12.15 -0.80 -5.09
N LYS A 76 12.78 -0.88 -3.92
CA LYS A 76 13.31 -2.14 -3.39
C LYS A 76 12.36 -2.68 -2.32
N ALA A 77 11.92 -3.92 -2.50
CA ALA A 77 11.29 -4.67 -1.41
C ALA A 77 12.38 -5.03 -0.41
N VAL A 78 12.41 -4.34 0.73
CA VAL A 78 13.29 -4.70 1.85
C VAL A 78 12.49 -5.67 2.73
N PRO A 79 13.07 -6.81 3.16
CA PRO A 79 12.42 -7.68 4.12
C PRO A 79 12.00 -6.89 5.37
N GLU A 80 10.89 -7.27 6.01
CA GLU A 80 10.55 -6.71 7.31
C GLU A 80 11.65 -7.06 8.32
N ASP A 81 12.51 -6.07 8.58
CA ASP A 81 13.28 -6.03 9.82
C ASP A 81 12.37 -5.35 10.85
N GLY A 82 12.11 -6.02 11.98
CA GLY A 82 11.26 -5.49 13.06
C GLY A 82 11.78 -4.18 13.69
N LYS A 83 12.91 -3.68 13.21
CA LYS A 83 13.52 -2.39 13.56
C LYS A 83 13.42 -1.34 12.45
N TRP A 84 12.69 -1.60 11.36
CA TRP A 84 12.57 -0.66 10.26
C TRP A 84 11.90 0.64 10.72
N GLN A 85 12.62 1.75 10.58
CA GLN A 85 12.12 3.09 10.83
C GLN A 85 12.16 3.89 9.52
N PRO A 86 11.19 4.81 9.29
CA PRO A 86 11.24 5.71 8.15
C PRO A 86 12.54 6.53 8.19
N ARG A 87 13.40 6.35 7.18
CA ARG A 87 14.68 7.06 7.07
C ARG A 87 14.96 7.46 5.63
N ALA A 88 15.69 8.56 5.46
CA ALA A 88 16.28 8.94 4.18
C ALA A 88 17.80 8.75 4.29
N GLU A 89 18.39 8.02 3.36
CA GLU A 89 19.85 7.82 3.31
C GLU A 89 20.46 8.80 2.31
N LEU A 90 21.42 9.60 2.77
CA LEU A 90 22.20 10.49 1.92
C LEU A 90 23.58 9.85 1.70
N ASN A 91 23.81 9.33 0.50
CA ASN A 91 25.12 8.85 0.08
C ASN A 91 25.86 9.99 -0.63
N LEU A 92 26.86 10.58 0.04
CA LEU A 92 27.73 11.60 -0.53
C LEU A 92 28.89 10.93 -1.26
N ALA A 93 28.91 11.00 -2.59
CA ALA A 93 30.12 10.71 -3.36
C ALA A 93 31.03 11.94 -3.30
N ASN A 94 32.01 11.93 -2.40
CA ASN A 94 33.12 12.88 -2.49
C ASN A 94 33.98 12.48 -3.69
N GLN A 95 34.10 13.38 -4.66
CA GLN A 95 35.17 13.36 -5.65
C GLN A 95 36.50 13.73 -5.00
#